data_AF-L8H2T0-F1
#
_entry.id   AF-L8H2T0-F1
#
_cell.length_a   1.000
_cell.length_b   1.000
_cell.length_c   1.000
_cell.angle_alpha   90.00
_cell.angle_beta   90.00
_cell.angle_gamma   90.00
#
_symmetry.space_group_name_H-M   'P 1'
#
loop_
_entity.id
_entity.type
_entity.pdbx_description
1 polymer ?
#
loop_
_entity_poly.entity_id
_entity_poly.type
_entity_poly.pdbx_seq_one_letter_code
_entity_poly.pdbx_strand_id
1 'polypeptide(L)'
;MEWQHESAPGMDNPVALVQVASEDVCLIFYMLQLGSMPPALEELLLDKHFLKVGLAVTNDLRKLHSQFFLIPRGLLDVATMARRLSYTRLGLQSLAQDLLGKHLSYAATDAFTTLLIYKQLKAIEVAECQGHYWTMVLADDEAAMEAELNAVGPRIRELKESMQKLTRHNTNLAAQLATVKAEAQRTKAAYEAKAQRTRAAFQAEAQRTRAAFQAEVQRTRDAFEDRIAEIEEHLFW
;
A
#
# COMPACT_ATOMS: atom_id res chain seq x y z
N MET A 1 0.06 -22.06 -5.69
CA MET A 1 0.55 -21.11 -4.66
C MET A 1 -0.20 -21.40 -3.37
N GLU A 2 0.30 -21.00 -2.20
CA GLU A 2 -0.43 -21.19 -0.94
C GLU A 2 -0.97 -19.87 -0.40
N TRP A 3 -2.17 -19.91 0.17
CA TRP A 3 -2.85 -18.75 0.71
C TRP A 3 -2.93 -18.85 2.22
N GLN A 4 -3.08 -17.70 2.89
CA GLN A 4 -3.34 -17.72 4.33
C GLN A 4 -4.65 -18.48 4.61
N HIS A 5 -4.65 -19.28 5.70
CA HIS A 5 -5.80 -20.10 6.05
C HIS A 5 -7.04 -19.24 6.33
N GLU A 6 -8.21 -19.68 5.83
CA GLU A 6 -9.49 -19.01 6.07
C GLU A 6 -9.81 -19.03 7.57
N SER A 7 -9.91 -17.84 8.17
CA SER A 7 -10.44 -17.69 9.53
C SER A 7 -11.98 -17.58 9.53
N ALA A 8 -12.57 -17.26 8.37
CA ALA A 8 -14.02 -17.25 8.13
C ALA A 8 -14.34 -17.44 6.63
N PRO A 9 -15.50 -18.03 6.27
CA PRO A 9 -15.89 -18.25 4.89
C PRO A 9 -16.07 -16.95 4.10
N GLY A 10 -15.55 -16.90 2.87
CA GLY A 10 -15.74 -15.76 1.95
C GLY A 10 -14.74 -14.62 2.09
N MET A 11 -13.69 -14.78 2.91
CA MET A 11 -12.59 -13.81 2.97
C MET A 11 -11.57 -14.04 1.85
N ASP A 12 -11.19 -12.97 1.15
CA ASP A 12 -10.13 -13.01 0.14
C ASP A 12 -8.74 -13.02 0.81
N ASN A 13 -8.32 -14.18 1.30
CA ASN A 13 -7.08 -14.30 2.08
C ASN A 13 -5.84 -13.98 1.22
N PRO A 14 -4.85 -13.25 1.75
CA PRO A 14 -3.66 -12.92 0.99
C PRO A 14 -2.86 -14.18 0.61
N VAL A 15 -2.17 -14.12 -0.53
CA VAL A 15 -1.14 -15.11 -0.88
C VAL A 15 -0.08 -15.15 0.22
N ALA A 16 0.15 -16.35 0.75
CA ALA A 16 1.11 -16.58 1.82
C ALA A 16 2.46 -17.03 1.29
N LEU A 17 2.46 -17.94 0.31
CA LEU A 17 3.67 -18.51 -0.28
C LEU A 17 3.56 -18.59 -1.81
N VAL A 18 4.66 -18.27 -2.48
CA VAL A 18 4.88 -18.68 -3.87
C VAL A 18 6.03 -19.67 -3.91
N GLN A 19 5.82 -20.80 -4.58
CA GLN A 19 6.83 -21.84 -4.76
C GLN A 19 7.21 -21.89 -6.23
N VAL A 20 8.51 -21.89 -6.52
CA VAL A 20 9.05 -22.01 -7.88
C VAL A 20 10.09 -23.10 -7.89
N ALA A 21 10.00 -24.01 -8.85
CA ALA A 21 10.95 -25.09 -9.02
C ALA A 21 11.49 -25.09 -10.45
N SER A 22 12.79 -25.34 -10.56
CA SER A 22 13.49 -25.68 -11.78
C SER A 22 14.11 -27.08 -11.61
N GLU A 23 14.92 -27.51 -12.58
CA GLU A 23 15.59 -28.81 -12.51
C GLU A 23 16.59 -28.89 -11.36
N ASP A 24 17.25 -27.77 -11.05
CA ASP A 24 18.38 -27.73 -10.13
C ASP A 24 18.06 -27.04 -8.80
N VAL A 25 17.04 -26.18 -8.77
CA VAL A 25 16.71 -25.37 -7.59
C VAL A 25 15.22 -25.28 -7.32
N CYS A 26 14.87 -25.29 -6.03
CA CYS A 26 13.55 -24.97 -5.51
C CYS A 26 13.62 -23.72 -4.64
N LEU A 27 12.75 -22.75 -4.91
CA LEU A 27 12.64 -21.49 -4.19
C LEU A 27 11.26 -21.36 -3.55
N ILE A 28 11.22 -20.84 -2.32
CA ILE A 28 10.00 -20.53 -1.59
C ILE A 28 10.05 -19.06 -1.19
N PHE A 29 9.05 -18.31 -1.64
CA PHE A 29 8.88 -16.90 -1.34
C PHE A 29 7.81 -16.74 -0.26
N TYR A 30 8.22 -16.31 0.93
CA TYR A 30 7.32 -15.99 2.04
C TYR A 30 6.67 -14.62 1.81
N MET A 31 5.57 -14.60 1.04
CA MET A 31 4.94 -13.37 0.58
C MET A 31 4.45 -12.46 1.72
N LEU A 32 3.98 -13.04 2.82
CA LEU A 32 3.56 -12.26 4.00
C LEU A 32 4.73 -11.49 4.65
N GLN A 33 5.95 -12.01 4.54
CA GLN A 33 7.15 -11.36 5.07
C GLN A 33 7.74 -10.37 4.06
N LEU A 34 7.67 -10.69 2.77
CA LEU A 34 8.16 -9.84 1.69
C LEU A 34 7.28 -8.60 1.48
N GLY A 35 5.98 -8.69 1.73
CA GLY A 35 5.02 -7.58 1.64
C GLY A 35 4.64 -7.15 0.22
N SER A 36 5.50 -7.39 -0.77
CA SER A 36 5.25 -7.14 -2.19
C SER A 36 5.84 -8.25 -3.08
N MET A 37 5.49 -8.23 -4.37
CA MET A 37 6.08 -9.13 -5.36
C MET A 37 7.57 -8.81 -5.57
N PRO A 38 8.48 -9.79 -5.42
CA PRO A 38 9.88 -9.59 -5.75
C PRO A 38 10.07 -9.30 -7.25
N PRO A 39 10.87 -8.30 -7.65
CA PRO A 39 11.03 -7.93 -9.06
C PRO A 39 11.48 -9.07 -9.97
N ALA A 40 12.43 -9.90 -9.52
CA ALA A 40 12.90 -11.05 -10.31
C ALA A 40 11.82 -12.13 -10.49
N LEU A 41 10.94 -12.31 -9.50
CA LEU A 41 9.82 -13.25 -9.61
C LEU A 41 8.74 -12.68 -10.55
N GLU A 42 8.47 -11.39 -10.47
CA GLU A 42 7.57 -10.68 -11.39
C GLU A 42 8.06 -10.80 -12.84
N GLU A 43 9.33 -10.50 -13.08
CA GLU A 43 9.97 -10.63 -14.41
C GLU A 43 9.84 -12.06 -14.93
N LEU A 44 10.18 -13.05 -14.10
CA LEU A 44 10.04 -14.46 -14.45
C LEU A 44 8.58 -14.77 -14.83
N LEU A 45 7.60 -14.35 -14.01
CA LEU A 45 6.18 -14.61 -14.23
C LEU A 45 5.66 -13.96 -15.52
N LEU A 46 6.15 -12.77 -15.88
CA LEU A 46 5.72 -12.03 -17.07
C LEU A 46 6.42 -12.47 -18.37
N ASP A 47 7.59 -13.12 -18.29
CA ASP A 47 8.35 -13.50 -19.48
C ASP A 47 7.81 -14.76 -20.18
N LYS A 48 7.21 -14.59 -21.37
CA LYS A 48 6.64 -15.70 -22.15
C LYS A 48 7.65 -16.78 -22.59
N HIS A 49 8.95 -16.49 -22.61
CA HIS A 49 9.96 -17.46 -23.02
C HIS A 49 10.25 -18.50 -21.94
N PHE A 50 9.91 -18.21 -20.68
CA PHE A 50 9.90 -19.19 -19.61
C PHE A 50 8.53 -19.84 -19.52
N LEU A 51 8.48 -21.16 -19.69
CA LEU A 51 7.27 -21.95 -19.49
C LEU A 51 7.05 -22.16 -17.97
N LYS A 52 5.96 -21.61 -17.45
CA LYS A 52 5.51 -21.81 -16.07
C LYS A 52 4.55 -22.97 -16.03
N VAL A 53 4.97 -24.04 -15.38
CA VAL A 53 4.16 -25.23 -15.30
C VAL A 53 3.51 -25.31 -13.93
N GLY A 54 2.19 -25.49 -13.92
CA GLY A 54 1.40 -25.59 -12.69
C GLY A 54 0.31 -26.64 -12.81
N LEU A 55 -0.43 -26.85 -11.72
CA LEU A 55 -1.61 -27.71 -11.68
C LEU A 55 -2.79 -26.91 -11.15
N ALA A 56 -3.92 -26.94 -11.86
CA ALA A 56 -5.13 -26.21 -11.47
C ALA A 56 -4.87 -24.70 -11.27
N VAL A 57 -4.10 -24.11 -12.19
CA VAL A 57 -3.54 -22.75 -12.05
C VAL A 57 -4.59 -21.64 -12.11
N THR A 58 -5.84 -21.92 -12.49
CA THR A 58 -6.90 -20.92 -12.66
C THR A 58 -7.11 -20.05 -11.41
N ASN A 59 -7.11 -20.67 -10.23
CA ASN A 59 -7.28 -19.93 -8.97
C ASN A 59 -6.03 -19.11 -8.64
N ASP A 60 -4.85 -19.66 -8.85
CA ASP A 60 -3.57 -18.95 -8.68
C ASP A 60 -3.50 -17.71 -9.58
N LEU A 61 -3.92 -17.83 -10.84
CA LEU A 61 -3.96 -16.72 -11.81
C LEU A 61 -4.92 -15.60 -11.39
N ARG A 62 -6.14 -15.96 -10.96
CA ARG A 62 -7.10 -14.99 -10.43
C ARG A 62 -6.50 -14.21 -9.26
N LYS A 63 -5.76 -14.92 -8.41
CA LYS A 63 -5.14 -14.34 -7.22
C LYS A 63 -3.95 -13.44 -7.56
N LEU A 64 -3.11 -13.85 -8.50
CA LEU A 64 -2.01 -13.02 -9.02
C LEU A 64 -2.54 -11.73 -9.64
N HIS A 65 -3.63 -11.80 -10.39
CA HIS A 65 -4.28 -10.64 -10.97
C HIS A 65 -4.91 -9.73 -9.90
N SER A 66 -5.69 -10.28 -8.97
CA SER A 66 -6.42 -9.45 -7.99
C SER A 66 -5.49 -8.79 -6.96
N GLN A 67 -4.44 -9.50 -6.51
CA GLN A 67 -3.59 -9.02 -5.42
C GLN A 67 -2.32 -8.31 -5.91
N PHE A 68 -1.77 -8.72 -7.05
CA PHE A 68 -0.50 -8.19 -7.55
C PHE A 68 -0.63 -7.50 -8.91
N PHE A 69 -1.84 -7.46 -9.50
CA PHE A 69 -2.08 -6.90 -10.84
C PHE A 69 -1.22 -7.56 -11.94
N LEU A 70 -0.86 -8.83 -11.73
CA LEU A 70 -0.05 -9.59 -12.67
C LEU A 70 -0.90 -10.50 -13.53
N ILE A 71 -0.56 -10.53 -14.82
CA ILE A 71 -1.06 -11.50 -15.80
C ILE A 71 0.15 -12.30 -16.26
N PRO A 72 0.48 -13.43 -15.60
CA PRO A 72 1.65 -14.20 -15.96
C PRO A 72 1.52 -14.80 -17.36
N ARG A 73 2.66 -15.09 -17.99
CA ARG A 73 2.75 -15.51 -19.39
C ARG A 73 3.42 -16.87 -19.52
N GLY A 74 3.17 -17.58 -20.61
CA GLY A 74 3.75 -18.90 -20.85
C GLY A 74 3.33 -19.92 -19.79
N LEU A 75 2.05 -19.96 -19.41
CA LEU A 75 1.56 -20.96 -18.47
C LEU A 75 1.17 -22.26 -19.18
N LEU A 76 1.42 -23.37 -18.50
CA LEU A 76 0.93 -24.68 -18.86
C LEU A 76 0.32 -25.35 -17.62
N ASP A 77 -0.93 -25.78 -17.75
CA ASP A 77 -1.58 -26.62 -16.75
C ASP A 77 -1.36 -28.10 -17.10
N VAL A 78 -0.64 -28.82 -16.25
CA VAL A 78 -0.33 -30.25 -16.47
C VAL A 78 -1.58 -31.12 -16.47
N ALA A 79 -2.67 -30.70 -15.81
CA ALA A 79 -3.95 -31.42 -15.85
C ALA A 79 -4.52 -31.44 -17.26
N THR A 80 -4.35 -30.36 -18.03
CA THR A 80 -4.81 -30.28 -19.42
C THR A 80 -4.00 -31.20 -20.31
N MET A 81 -2.69 -31.24 -20.12
CA MET A 81 -1.78 -32.15 -20.84
C MET A 81 -2.11 -33.62 -20.53
N ALA A 82 -2.25 -33.97 -19.25
CA ALA A 82 -2.60 -35.32 -18.82
C ALA A 82 -3.97 -35.77 -19.38
N ARG A 83 -4.96 -34.87 -19.42
CA ARG A 83 -6.27 -35.16 -20.00
C ARG A 83 -6.19 -35.52 -21.50
N ARG A 84 -5.33 -34.85 -22.28
CA ARG A 84 -5.12 -35.19 -23.71
C ARG A 84 -4.51 -36.57 -23.88
N LEU A 85 -3.63 -36.96 -22.96
CA LEU A 85 -3.07 -38.31 -22.86
C LEU A 85 -3.99 -39.30 -22.15
N SER A 86 -5.30 -39.03 -22.09
CA SER A 86 -6.36 -39.91 -21.57
C SER A 86 -6.28 -40.24 -20.07
N TYR A 87 -5.53 -39.47 -19.26
CA TYR A 87 -5.59 -39.58 -17.81
C TYR A 87 -6.91 -39.01 -17.27
N THR A 88 -7.51 -39.71 -16.31
CA THR A 88 -8.79 -39.32 -15.69
C THR A 88 -8.62 -38.75 -14.28
N ARG A 89 -7.57 -39.15 -13.56
CA ARG A 89 -7.26 -38.66 -12.21
C ARG A 89 -6.26 -37.52 -12.27
N LEU A 90 -6.77 -36.29 -12.34
CA LEU A 90 -5.97 -35.10 -12.64
C LEU A 90 -5.47 -34.33 -11.41
N GLY A 91 -5.59 -34.92 -10.22
CA GLY A 91 -5.05 -34.33 -8.99
C GLY A 91 -3.54 -34.56 -8.89
N LEU A 92 -2.84 -33.67 -8.16
CA LEU A 92 -1.37 -33.73 -8.05
C LEU A 92 -0.88 -35.08 -7.55
N GLN A 93 -1.48 -35.57 -6.46
CA GLN A 93 -1.11 -36.85 -5.85
C GLN A 93 -1.39 -38.03 -6.78
N SER A 94 -2.54 -38.03 -7.46
CA SER A 94 -2.91 -39.09 -8.39
C SER A 94 -1.96 -39.14 -9.58
N LEU A 95 -1.68 -37.99 -10.20
CA LEU A 95 -0.73 -37.90 -11.31
C LEU A 95 0.69 -38.25 -10.86
N ALA A 96 1.11 -37.83 -9.66
CA ALA A 96 2.41 -38.21 -9.12
C ALA A 96 2.52 -39.72 -8.90
N GLN A 97 1.47 -40.36 -8.39
CA GLN A 97 1.43 -41.82 -8.23
C GLN A 97 1.49 -42.53 -9.59
N ASP A 98 0.69 -42.06 -10.56
CA ASP A 98 0.56 -42.69 -11.87
C ASP A 98 1.83 -42.55 -12.73
N LEU A 99 2.51 -41.39 -12.64
CA LEU A 99 3.64 -41.07 -13.52
C LEU A 99 5.01 -41.24 -12.85
N LEU A 100 5.11 -41.05 -11.54
CA LEU A 100 6.40 -41.05 -10.84
C LEU A 100 6.59 -42.32 -9.99
N GLY A 101 5.51 -43.04 -9.66
CA GLY A 101 5.55 -44.27 -8.86
C GLY A 101 6.09 -44.09 -7.44
N LYS A 102 6.19 -42.85 -6.95
CA LYS A 102 6.77 -42.52 -5.64
C LYS A 102 6.10 -41.30 -5.03
N HIS A 103 6.06 -41.27 -3.70
CA HIS A 103 5.69 -40.09 -2.94
C HIS A 103 6.92 -39.21 -2.75
N LEU A 104 6.83 -37.94 -3.13
CA LEU A 104 7.91 -36.96 -2.98
C LEU A 104 7.72 -36.15 -1.70
N SER A 105 8.81 -35.82 -1.01
CA SER A 105 8.81 -34.94 0.15
C SER A 105 10.01 -33.99 0.05
N TYR A 106 9.71 -32.74 -0.30
CA TYR A 106 10.67 -31.64 -0.43
C TYR A 106 10.08 -30.34 0.13
N ALA A 107 10.92 -29.33 0.39
CA ALA A 107 10.43 -28.04 0.91
C ALA A 107 9.39 -27.38 -0.01
N ALA A 108 9.57 -27.47 -1.33
CA ALA A 108 8.62 -27.00 -2.34
C ALA A 108 8.00 -28.20 -3.10
N THR A 109 7.41 -29.14 -2.34
CA THR A 109 6.92 -30.42 -2.88
C THR A 109 6.02 -30.23 -4.10
N ASP A 110 5.09 -29.29 -4.05
CA ASP A 110 4.07 -29.16 -5.09
C ASP A 110 4.64 -28.62 -6.40
N ALA A 111 5.49 -27.59 -6.32
CA ALA A 111 6.18 -27.04 -7.48
C ALA A 111 7.10 -28.08 -8.14
N PHE A 112 7.89 -28.80 -7.34
CA PHE A 112 8.83 -29.79 -7.88
C PHE A 112 8.13 -31.03 -8.43
N THR A 113 7.08 -31.51 -7.75
CA THR A 113 6.26 -32.64 -8.23
C THR A 113 5.59 -32.30 -9.55
N THR A 114 5.06 -31.09 -9.68
CA THR A 114 4.44 -30.60 -10.92
C THR A 114 5.43 -30.56 -12.08
N LEU A 115 6.67 -30.10 -11.84
CA LEU A 115 7.74 -30.11 -12.83
C LEU A 115 8.07 -31.54 -13.32
N LEU A 116 8.16 -32.49 -12.40
CA LEU A 116 8.46 -33.89 -12.75
C LEU A 116 7.32 -34.55 -13.53
N ILE A 117 6.07 -34.30 -13.13
CA ILE A 117 4.87 -34.74 -13.88
C ILE A 117 4.92 -34.19 -15.30
N TYR A 118 5.19 -32.90 -15.47
CA TYR A 118 5.32 -32.28 -16.78
C TYR A 118 6.38 -32.96 -17.64
N LYS A 119 7.57 -33.23 -17.09
CA LYS A 119 8.64 -33.91 -17.80
C LYS A 119 8.22 -35.29 -18.31
N GLN A 120 7.50 -36.06 -17.48
CA GLN A 120 6.99 -37.38 -17.89
C GLN A 120 5.93 -37.28 -18.98
N LEU A 121 4.93 -36.40 -18.81
CA LEU A 121 3.89 -36.20 -19.82
C LEU A 121 4.49 -35.73 -21.15
N LYS A 122 5.47 -34.84 -21.11
CA LYS A 122 6.20 -34.37 -22.30
C LYS A 122 6.93 -35.50 -23.01
N ALA A 123 7.61 -36.37 -22.26
CA ALA A 123 8.28 -37.53 -22.85
C ALA A 123 7.28 -38.48 -23.54
N ILE A 124 6.11 -38.71 -22.94
CA ILE A 124 5.03 -39.53 -23.51
C ILE A 124 4.47 -38.89 -24.78
N GLU A 125 4.13 -37.60 -24.73
CA GLU A 125 3.59 -36.86 -25.89
C GLU A 125 4.54 -36.92 -27.10
N VAL A 126 5.85 -36.75 -26.87
CA VAL A 126 6.88 -36.87 -27.91
C VAL A 126 6.91 -38.28 -28.51
N ALA A 127 6.78 -39.32 -27.69
CA ALA A 127 6.80 -40.71 -28.14
C ALA A 127 5.54 -41.10 -28.92
N GLU A 128 4.38 -40.55 -28.56
CA GLU A 128 3.08 -40.87 -29.19
C GLU A 128 2.81 -40.11 -30.50
N CYS A 129 3.75 -39.29 -30.99
CA CYS A 129 3.63 -38.51 -32.23
C CYS A 129 2.38 -37.61 -32.30
N GLN A 130 1.86 -37.17 -31.16
CA GLN A 130 0.84 -36.12 -31.10
C GLN A 130 1.57 -34.77 -31.12
N GLY A 131 1.15 -33.84 -31.98
CA GLY A 131 1.78 -32.51 -32.08
C GLY A 131 1.94 -31.84 -30.71
N HIS A 132 3.10 -31.22 -30.46
CA HIS A 132 3.49 -30.73 -29.13
C HIS A 132 2.49 -29.70 -28.56
N TYR A 133 1.88 -30.03 -27.42
CA TYR A 133 0.89 -29.19 -26.72
C TYR A 133 1.41 -27.78 -26.44
N TRP A 134 2.64 -27.66 -25.95
CA TRP A 134 3.23 -26.36 -25.60
C TRP A 134 3.41 -25.43 -26.82
N THR A 135 3.63 -26.00 -28.01
CA THR A 135 3.76 -25.23 -29.25
C THR A 135 2.41 -24.73 -29.74
N MET A 136 1.33 -25.50 -29.55
CA MET A 136 -0.04 -25.07 -29.88
C MET A 136 -0.54 -23.94 -28.95
N VAL A 137 -0.34 -24.08 -27.63
CA VAL A 137 -0.80 -23.06 -26.66
C VAL A 137 -0.12 -21.71 -26.89
N LEU A 138 1.18 -21.70 -27.21
CA LEU A 138 1.90 -20.46 -27.49
C LEU A 138 1.46 -19.78 -28.80
N ALA A 139 0.93 -20.54 -29.77
CA ALA A 139 0.50 -20.01 -31.07
C ALA A 139 -0.93 -19.45 -31.05
N ASP A 140 -1.86 -20.09 -30.30
CA ASP A 140 -3.27 -19.68 -30.25
C ASP A 140 -3.51 -18.51 -29.27
N ASP A 141 -2.66 -18.35 -28.23
CA ASP A 141 -2.79 -17.27 -27.24
C ASP A 141 -2.32 -15.90 -27.76
N GLU A 142 -1.44 -15.82 -28.75
CA GLU A 142 -0.83 -14.55 -29.16
C GLU A 142 -1.86 -13.61 -29.81
N ALA A 143 -2.72 -14.14 -30.69
CA ALA A 143 -3.75 -13.37 -31.38
C ALA A 143 -4.94 -12.99 -30.47
N ALA A 144 -5.41 -13.92 -29.64
CA ALA A 144 -6.53 -13.68 -28.71
C ALA A 144 -6.13 -12.65 -27.63
N MET A 145 -4.90 -12.75 -27.14
CA MET A 145 -4.40 -11.86 -26.12
C MET A 145 -4.02 -10.49 -26.68
N GLU A 146 -3.49 -10.40 -27.90
CA GLU A 146 -3.26 -9.10 -28.55
C GLU A 146 -4.59 -8.35 -28.76
N ALA A 147 -5.68 -9.06 -29.03
CA ALA A 147 -7.02 -8.48 -29.07
C ALA A 147 -7.48 -7.97 -27.67
N GLU A 148 -7.27 -8.74 -26.60
CA GLU A 148 -7.62 -8.32 -25.23
C GLU A 148 -6.75 -7.14 -24.74
N LEU A 149 -5.44 -7.18 -24.99
CA LEU A 149 -4.51 -6.12 -24.61
C LEU A 149 -4.83 -4.81 -25.35
N ASN A 150 -5.15 -4.91 -26.65
CA ASN A 150 -5.62 -3.78 -27.44
C ASN A 150 -6.99 -3.26 -26.96
N ALA A 151 -7.87 -4.13 -26.47
CA ALA A 151 -9.16 -3.74 -25.90
C ALA A 151 -9.02 -3.03 -24.53
N VAL A 152 -8.01 -3.39 -23.72
CA VAL A 152 -7.74 -2.78 -22.41
C VAL A 152 -7.01 -1.44 -22.53
N GLY A 153 -6.20 -1.25 -23.59
CA GLY A 153 -5.40 -0.05 -23.83
C GLY A 153 -6.15 1.29 -23.72
N PRO A 154 -7.32 1.47 -24.37
CA PRO A 154 -8.14 2.68 -24.24
C PRO A 154 -8.54 3.00 -22.80
N ARG A 155 -8.91 1.98 -22.01
CA ARG A 155 -9.37 2.15 -20.63
C ARG A 155 -8.22 2.52 -19.69
N ILE A 156 -7.02 1.96 -19.90
CA ILE A 156 -5.80 2.37 -19.19
C ILE A 156 -5.47 3.84 -19.48
N ARG A 157 -5.58 4.27 -20.74
CA ARG A 157 -5.33 5.67 -21.14
C ARG A 157 -6.30 6.63 -20.45
N GLU A 158 -7.58 6.32 -20.50
CA GLU A 158 -8.63 7.13 -19.89
C GLU A 158 -8.49 7.23 -18.36
N LEU A 159 -8.09 6.13 -17.71
CA LEU A 159 -7.79 6.12 -16.28
C LEU A 159 -6.57 6.97 -15.94
N LYS A 160 -5.50 6.89 -16.75
CA LYS A 160 -4.29 7.70 -16.56
C LYS A 160 -4.57 9.20 -16.71
N GLU A 161 -5.38 9.58 -17.69
CA GLU A 161 -5.83 10.96 -17.87
C GLU A 161 -6.69 11.44 -16.69
N SER A 162 -7.60 10.59 -16.21
CA SER A 162 -8.44 10.89 -15.04
C SER A 162 -7.59 11.08 -13.77
N MET A 163 -6.59 10.22 -13.56
CA MET A 163 -5.66 10.33 -12.45
C MET A 163 -4.84 11.63 -12.51
N GLN A 164 -4.39 12.03 -13.71
CA GLN A 164 -3.71 13.32 -13.91
C GLN A 164 -4.61 14.52 -13.62
N LYS A 165 -5.88 14.48 -14.04
CA LYS A 165 -6.88 15.53 -13.73
C LYS A 165 -7.09 15.65 -12.21
N LEU A 166 -7.28 14.52 -11.53
CA LEU A 166 -7.42 14.46 -10.07
C LEU A 166 -6.18 15.02 -9.36
N THR A 167 -4.99 14.65 -9.83
CA THR A 167 -3.73 15.16 -9.27
C THR A 167 -3.64 16.69 -9.37
N ARG A 168 -3.96 17.26 -10.55
CA ARG A 168 -4.01 18.71 -10.74
C ARG A 168 -5.03 19.38 -9.82
N HIS A 169 -6.21 18.79 -9.68
CA HIS A 169 -7.24 19.32 -8.79
C HIS A 169 -6.79 19.33 -7.32
N ASN A 170 -6.20 18.24 -6.85
CA ASN A 170 -5.66 18.14 -5.49
C ASN A 170 -4.55 19.17 -5.23
N THR A 171 -3.66 19.41 -6.21
CA THR A 171 -2.64 20.45 -6.07
C THR A 171 -3.23 21.86 -5.97
N ASN A 172 -4.32 22.15 -6.71
CA ASN A 172 -5.01 23.43 -6.64
C ASN A 172 -5.72 23.61 -5.29
N LEU A 173 -6.45 22.58 -4.82
CA LEU A 173 -7.09 22.59 -3.50
C LEU A 173 -6.07 22.81 -2.38
N ALA A 174 -4.91 22.16 -2.44
CA ALA A 174 -3.84 22.36 -1.47
C ALA A 174 -3.33 23.82 -1.44
N ALA A 175 -3.18 24.45 -2.62
CA ALA A 175 -2.79 25.85 -2.73
C ALA A 175 -3.87 26.79 -2.15
N GLN A 176 -5.14 26.56 -2.48
CA GLN A 176 -6.26 27.34 -1.93
C GLN A 176 -6.34 27.24 -0.41
N LEU A 177 -6.18 26.03 0.13
CA LEU A 177 -6.16 25.80 1.58
C LEU A 177 -5.01 26.55 2.27
N ALA A 178 -3.83 26.60 1.65
CA ALA A 178 -2.70 27.36 2.17
C ALA A 178 -3.00 28.86 2.23
N THR A 179 -3.63 29.43 1.19
CA THR A 179 -4.04 30.84 1.16
C THR A 179 -5.05 31.16 2.26
N VAL A 180 -6.11 30.37 2.38
CA VAL A 180 -7.15 30.56 3.42
C VAL A 180 -6.56 30.46 4.82
N LYS A 181 -5.64 29.51 5.06
CA LYS A 181 -4.94 29.39 6.35
C LYS A 181 -4.09 30.63 6.66
N ALA A 182 -3.38 31.16 5.67
CA ALA A 182 -2.57 32.35 5.85
C ALA A 182 -3.43 33.59 6.16
N GLU A 183 -4.57 33.74 5.49
CA GLU A 183 -5.53 34.80 5.79
C GLU A 183 -6.07 34.68 7.22
N ALA A 184 -6.55 33.51 7.61
CA ALA A 184 -7.05 33.26 8.97
C ALA A 184 -6.01 33.56 10.05
N GLN A 185 -4.74 33.21 9.82
CA GLN A 185 -3.63 33.54 10.71
C GLN A 185 -3.42 35.06 10.82
N ARG A 186 -3.48 35.79 9.70
CA ARG A 186 -3.35 37.26 9.69
C ARG A 186 -4.50 37.92 10.47
N THR A 187 -5.74 37.48 10.26
CA THR A 187 -6.89 38.03 10.98
C THR A 187 -6.78 37.77 12.47
N LYS A 188 -6.41 36.54 12.86
CA LYS A 188 -6.19 36.18 14.27
C LYS A 188 -5.13 37.07 14.92
N ALA A 189 -3.96 37.23 14.28
CA ALA A 189 -2.89 38.08 14.80
C ALA A 189 -3.32 39.55 14.93
N ALA A 190 -4.11 40.08 13.98
CA ALA A 190 -4.65 41.44 14.05
C ALA A 190 -5.62 41.63 15.23
N TYR A 191 -6.50 40.65 15.48
CA TYR A 191 -7.41 40.69 16.64
C TYR A 191 -6.65 40.60 17.96
N GLU A 192 -5.65 39.71 18.06
CA GLU A 192 -4.80 39.57 19.24
C GLU A 192 -4.02 40.86 19.54
N ALA A 193 -3.44 41.50 18.52
CA ALA A 193 -2.76 42.78 18.66
C ALA A 193 -3.71 43.90 19.12
N LYS A 194 -4.93 43.93 18.60
CA LYS A 194 -5.95 44.90 19.05
C LYS A 194 -6.33 44.67 20.51
N ALA A 195 -6.57 43.42 20.91
CA ALA A 195 -6.87 43.07 22.29
C ALA A 195 -5.72 43.42 23.26
N GLN A 196 -4.48 43.17 22.85
CA GLN A 196 -3.29 43.56 23.62
C GLN A 196 -3.19 45.08 23.80
N ARG A 197 -3.39 45.86 22.73
CA ARG A 197 -3.38 47.34 22.81
C ARG A 197 -4.45 47.86 23.75
N THR A 198 -5.67 47.34 23.67
CA THR A 198 -6.76 47.75 24.56
C THR A 198 -6.45 47.41 26.03
N ARG A 199 -5.91 46.20 26.29
CA ARG A 199 -5.49 45.80 27.65
C ARG A 199 -4.38 46.69 28.19
N ALA A 200 -3.36 46.99 27.37
CA ALA A 200 -2.26 47.85 27.77
C ALA A 200 -2.72 49.30 28.06
N ALA A 201 -3.62 49.84 27.24
CA ALA A 201 -4.20 51.17 27.47
C ALA A 201 -4.96 51.22 28.80
N PHE A 202 -5.82 50.23 29.06
CA PHE A 202 -6.56 50.14 30.32
C PHE A 202 -5.65 49.99 31.54
N GLN A 203 -4.60 49.17 31.43
CA GLN A 203 -3.60 49.01 32.50
C GLN A 203 -2.83 50.31 32.76
N ALA A 204 -2.42 51.02 31.71
CA ALA A 204 -1.74 52.30 31.84
C ALA A 204 -2.63 53.37 32.51
N GLU A 205 -3.91 53.41 32.16
CA GLU A 205 -4.88 54.28 32.78
C GLU A 205 -5.08 53.93 34.28
N ALA A 206 -5.28 52.66 34.60
CA ALA A 206 -5.39 52.20 35.98
C ALA A 206 -4.13 52.54 36.81
N GLN A 207 -2.94 52.40 36.23
CA GLN A 207 -1.68 52.79 36.86
C GLN A 207 -1.60 54.30 37.11
N ARG A 208 -2.00 55.13 36.14
CA ARG A 208 -2.04 56.59 36.30
C ARG A 208 -2.99 57.02 37.42
N THR A 209 -4.20 56.47 37.44
CA THR A 209 -5.20 56.77 38.48
C THR A 209 -4.69 56.36 39.85
N ARG A 210 -4.06 55.18 39.96
CA ARG A 210 -3.48 54.70 41.22
C ARG A 210 -2.32 55.57 41.69
N ALA A 211 -1.43 55.97 40.79
CA ALA A 211 -0.30 56.85 41.11
C ALA A 211 -0.77 58.24 41.55
N ALA A 212 -1.77 58.82 40.88
CA ALA A 212 -2.36 60.10 41.26
C ALA A 212 -3.00 60.04 42.66
N PHE A 213 -3.75 58.97 42.96
CA PHE A 213 -4.31 58.75 44.28
C PHE A 213 -3.23 58.59 45.36
N GLN A 214 -2.18 57.81 45.10
CA GLN A 214 -1.06 57.66 46.04
C GLN A 214 -0.33 58.97 46.29
N ALA A 215 -0.11 59.79 45.26
CA ALA A 215 0.49 61.10 45.41
C ALA A 215 -0.36 62.04 46.27
N GLU A 216 -1.69 61.98 46.14
CA GLU A 216 -2.61 62.77 46.96
C GLU A 216 -2.62 62.32 48.43
N VAL A 217 -2.66 61.00 48.67
CA VAL A 217 -2.53 60.42 50.02
C VAL A 217 -1.21 60.85 50.65
N GLN A 218 -0.10 60.79 49.91
CA GLN A 218 1.21 61.19 50.42
C GLN A 218 1.25 62.68 50.76
N ARG A 219 0.79 63.57 49.87
CA ARG A 219 0.73 65.01 50.17
C ARG A 219 -0.10 65.32 51.42
N THR A 220 -1.23 64.63 51.57
CA THR A 220 -2.10 64.81 52.74
C THR A 220 -1.41 64.37 54.01
N ARG A 221 -0.70 63.23 53.96
CA ARG A 221 0.10 62.72 55.07
C ARG A 221 1.22 63.69 55.45
N ASP A 222 2.01 64.15 54.47
CA ASP A 222 3.11 65.08 54.70
C ASP A 222 2.59 66.38 55.35
N ALA A 223 1.47 66.92 54.87
CA ALA A 223 0.83 68.09 55.48
C ALA A 223 0.34 67.85 56.91
N PHE A 224 -0.09 66.63 57.25
CA PHE A 224 -0.42 66.28 58.64
C PHE A 224 0.84 66.17 59.51
N GLU A 225 1.91 65.56 59.00
CA GLU A 225 3.20 65.43 59.71
C GLU A 225 3.80 66.82 60.00
N ASP A 226 3.79 67.74 59.02
CA ASP A 226 4.23 69.13 59.20
C ASP A 226 3.41 69.84 60.29
N ARG A 227 2.08 69.64 60.31
CA ARG A 227 1.19 70.26 61.31
C ARG A 227 1.38 69.69 62.71
N ILE A 228 1.73 68.41 62.82
CA ILE A 228 2.10 67.79 64.10
C ILE A 228 3.41 68.40 64.60
N ALA A 229 4.42 68.52 63.74
CA ALA A 229 5.71 69.10 64.11
C ALA A 229 5.57 70.56 64.60
N GLU A 230 4.74 71.36 63.93
CA GLU A 230 4.44 72.75 64.34
C GLU A 230 3.76 72.83 65.72
N ILE A 231 2.85 71.89 66.03
CA ILE A 231 2.23 71.79 67.35
C ILE A 231 3.24 71.36 68.42
N GLU A 232 4.12 70.40 68.11
CA GLU A 232 5.16 69.93 69.03
C GLU A 232 6.16 71.04 69.37
N GLU A 233 6.56 71.87 68.39
CA GLU A 233 7.42 73.04 68.62
C GLU A 233 6.81 74.05 69.60
N HIS A 234 5.48 74.27 69.52
CA HIS A 234 4.75 75.15 70.41
C HIS A 234 4.51 74.58 71.83
N LEU A 235 4.70 73.28 72.04
CA LEU A 235 4.51 72.62 73.34
C LEU A 235 5.79 72.45 74.15
N PHE A 236 6.97 72.54 73.52
CA PHE A 236 8.28 72.29 74.14
C PHE A 236 9.17 73.55 74.34
N TRP A 237 8.61 74.74 74.16
CA TRP A 237 9.17 76.04 74.57
C TRP A 237 8.13 76.86 75.34
#